data_AF-A0AAU9P9R7-F1
#
_entry.id   AF-A0AAU9P9R7-F1
#
_cell.length_a   1.000
_cell.length_b   1.000
_cell.length_c   1.000
_cell.angle_alpha   90.00
_cell.angle_beta   90.00
_cell.angle_gamma   90.00
#
_symmetry.space_group_name_H-M   'P 1'
#
loop_
_entity.id
_entity.type
_entity.pdbx_description
1 polymer ?
#
loop_
_entity_poly.entity_id
_entity_poly.type
_entity_poly.pdbx_seq_one_letter_code
_entity_poly.pdbx_strand_id
1 'polypeptide(L)'
;MASTGISHIRTVKSKLTVRTMGMLVRKYDIDPQFHPRLPEANEAITDAPEGLVGVYLVFFKSGLRLPAFDFLETALDYYGLHIALITPNGFRKILCFTLLCVTLDVSSAINLFGHFYSDV
;
A
#
# COMPACT_ATOMS: atom_id res chain seq x y z
N MET A 1 7.26 32.21 -14.73
CA MET A 1 5.87 31.74 -14.75
C MET A 1 5.72 30.70 -13.66
N ALA A 2 5.00 31.05 -12.58
CA ALA A 2 4.85 30.18 -11.41
C ALA A 2 3.88 29.05 -11.74
N SER A 3 4.41 27.83 -11.82
CA SER A 3 3.61 26.61 -11.78
C SER A 3 3.18 26.41 -10.32
N THR A 4 1.94 26.77 -10.01
CA THR A 4 1.27 26.47 -8.74
C THR A 4 0.95 24.98 -8.67
N GLY A 5 1.99 24.14 -8.67
CA GLY A 5 1.89 22.70 -8.49
C GLY A 5 1.63 22.41 -7.02
N ILE A 6 0.53 21.71 -6.76
CA ILE A 6 0.07 21.10 -5.49
C ILE A 6 1.20 20.95 -4.46
N SER A 7 1.44 21.99 -3.64
CA SER A 7 2.56 22.02 -2.68
C SER A 7 2.23 21.41 -1.31
N HIS A 8 0.98 20.98 -1.11
CA HIS A 8 0.43 20.74 0.23
C HIS A 8 0.57 19.29 0.75
N ILE A 9 1.11 18.35 -0.04
CA ILE A 9 1.29 16.95 0.44
C ILE A 9 2.62 16.77 1.20
N ARG A 10 3.58 17.71 1.09
CA ARG A 10 4.87 17.65 1.81
C ARG A 10 4.77 17.89 3.33
N THR A 11 3.59 18.21 3.85
CA THR A 11 3.38 18.63 5.25
C THR A 11 2.87 17.54 6.17
N VAL A 12 2.45 16.38 5.64
CA VAL A 12 1.90 15.29 6.48
C VAL A 12 3.04 14.51 7.12
N LYS A 13 3.40 14.91 8.34
CA LYS A 13 4.40 14.20 9.15
C LYS A 13 3.81 12.96 9.80
N SER A 14 4.62 11.91 9.89
CA SER A 14 4.28 10.73 10.67
C SER A 14 4.08 11.12 12.13
N LYS A 15 2.98 10.64 12.72
CA LYS A 15 2.70 10.76 14.17
C LYS A 15 3.05 9.47 14.93
N LEU A 16 3.64 8.48 14.26
CA LEU A 16 4.03 7.23 14.87
C LEU A 16 5.27 7.44 15.76
N THR A 17 5.21 6.90 16.97
CA THR A 17 6.36 6.80 17.86
C THR A 17 7.00 5.43 17.75
N VAL A 18 8.25 5.29 18.21
CA VAL A 18 8.97 4.00 18.24
C VAL A 18 8.16 2.94 18.99
N ARG A 19 7.55 3.32 20.12
CA ARG A 19 6.67 2.43 20.91
C ARG A 19 5.48 1.96 20.08
N THR A 20 4.78 2.88 19.40
CA THR A 20 3.61 2.52 18.59
C THR A 20 4.01 1.67 17.40
N MET A 21 5.12 1.96 16.73
CA MET A 21 5.66 1.13 15.66
C MET A 21 5.92 -0.31 16.13
N GLY A 22 6.59 -0.49 17.28
CA GLY A 22 6.84 -1.83 17.83
C GLY A 22 5.56 -2.60 18.16
N MET A 23 4.49 -1.91 18.59
CA MET A 23 3.17 -2.53 18.77
C MET A 23 2.54 -2.95 17.43
N LEU A 24 2.71 -2.15 16.38
CA LEU A 24 2.17 -2.43 15.06
C LEU A 24 2.87 -3.61 14.39
N VAL A 25 4.21 -3.66 14.47
CA VAL A 25 5.02 -4.78 13.97
C VAL A 25 4.52 -6.10 14.55
N ARG A 26 4.32 -6.16 15.87
CA ARG A 26 3.75 -7.36 16.53
C ARG A 26 2.29 -7.62 16.14
N LYS A 27 1.46 -6.57 16.06
CA LYS A 27 0.03 -6.71 15.76
C LYS A 27 -0.24 -7.30 14.36
N TYR A 28 0.61 -6.94 13.40
CA TYR A 28 0.45 -7.35 12.00
C TYR A 28 1.44 -8.42 11.57
N ASP A 29 2.18 -8.98 12.53
CA ASP A 29 3.19 -10.02 12.30
C ASP A 29 4.18 -9.64 11.19
N ILE A 30 4.70 -8.41 11.25
CA ILE A 30 5.66 -7.91 10.26
C ILE A 30 7.00 -8.54 10.56
N ASP A 31 7.47 -9.39 9.65
CA ASP A 31 8.75 -10.05 9.77
C ASP A 31 9.90 -9.02 9.82
N PRO A 32 10.88 -9.16 10.75
CA PRO A 32 12.05 -8.29 10.83
C PRO A 32 12.85 -8.16 9.53
N GLN A 33 12.79 -9.14 8.61
CA GLN A 33 13.44 -9.08 7.30
C GLN A 33 12.96 -7.90 6.44
N PHE A 34 11.76 -7.38 6.69
CA PHE A 34 11.24 -6.19 6.00
C PHE A 34 11.75 -4.86 6.60
N HIS A 35 12.64 -4.91 7.60
CA HIS A 35 13.30 -3.76 8.21
C HIS A 35 12.35 -2.58 8.54
N PRO A 36 11.27 -2.81 9.32
CA PRO A 36 10.30 -1.76 9.61
C PRO A 36 10.94 -0.61 10.37
N ARG A 37 10.79 0.62 9.84
CA ARG A 37 11.29 1.84 10.48
C ARG A 37 10.31 2.99 10.36
N LEU A 38 10.50 4.00 11.21
CA LEU A 38 9.80 5.27 11.07
C LEU A 38 10.46 6.10 9.95
N PRO A 39 9.67 6.93 9.23
CA PRO A 39 10.25 7.91 8.34
C PRO A 39 10.97 9.01 9.15
N GLU A 40 12.09 9.48 8.63
CA GLU A 40 12.84 10.63 9.15
C GLU A 40 12.08 11.94 8.88
N ALA A 41 12.49 13.04 9.54
CA ALA A 41 11.77 14.31 9.51
C ALA A 41 11.62 14.94 8.11
N ASN A 42 12.52 14.60 7.18
CA ASN A 42 12.56 15.06 5.80
C ASN A 42 12.06 14.01 4.79
N GLU A 43 11.73 12.79 5.23
CA GLU A 43 11.24 11.73 4.35
C GLU A 43 9.74 11.86 4.15
N ALA A 44 9.32 11.80 2.88
CA ALA A 44 7.93 11.83 2.49
C ALA A 44 7.54 10.49 1.89
N ILE A 45 6.27 10.10 2.02
CA ILE A 45 5.78 8.84 1.44
C ILE A 45 5.86 8.82 -0.10
N THR A 46 5.88 10.01 -0.71
CA THR A 46 6.01 10.19 -2.17
C THR A 46 7.45 10.09 -2.66
N ASP A 47 8.42 10.08 -1.73
CA ASP A 47 9.86 10.12 -1.99
C ASP A 47 10.55 9.21 -0.96
N ALA A 48 10.12 7.95 -0.94
CA ALA A 48 10.72 6.95 -0.06
C ALA A 48 12.16 6.66 -0.54
N PRO A 49 13.13 6.48 0.38
CA PRO A 49 14.49 6.15 -0.02
C PRO A 49 14.56 4.85 -0.81
N GLU A 50 15.58 4.73 -1.65
CA GLU A 50 15.83 3.52 -2.43
C GLU A 50 15.90 2.27 -1.52
N GLY A 51 15.24 1.20 -1.96
CA GLY A 51 15.12 -0.05 -1.19
C GLY A 51 14.04 -0.04 -0.11
N LEU A 52 13.26 1.03 0.04
CA LEU A 52 12.17 1.12 1.01
C LEU A 52 10.85 1.52 0.35
N VAL A 53 9.76 0.99 0.90
CA VAL A 53 8.39 1.33 0.49
C VAL A 53 7.68 2.02 1.65
N GLY A 54 7.21 3.23 1.42
CA GLY A 54 6.40 3.96 2.39
C GLY A 54 4.95 3.49 2.39
N VAL A 55 4.46 3.03 3.55
CA VAL A 55 3.06 2.57 3.69
C VAL A 55 2.35 3.28 4.83
N TYR A 56 1.10 3.68 4.60
CA TYR A 56 0.23 4.15 5.67
C TYR A 56 -0.31 2.98 6.50
N LEU A 57 -0.41 3.18 7.82
CA LEU A 57 -1.01 2.22 8.75
C LEU A 57 -2.43 1.75 8.32
N VAL A 58 -3.17 2.60 7.61
CA VAL A 58 -4.52 2.26 7.13
C VAL A 58 -4.51 1.03 6.20
N PHE A 59 -3.44 0.76 5.46
CA PHE A 59 -3.36 -0.42 4.59
C PHE A 59 -3.31 -1.72 5.40
N PHE A 60 -2.54 -1.77 6.50
CA PHE A 60 -2.54 -2.93 7.40
C PHE A 60 -3.91 -3.14 8.05
N LYS A 61 -4.62 -2.05 8.41
CA LYS A 61 -6.02 -2.10 8.86
C LYS A 61 -6.98 -2.58 7.77
N SER A 62 -6.65 -2.35 6.50
CA SER A 62 -7.41 -2.81 5.34
C SER A 62 -7.03 -4.19 4.84
N GLY A 63 -6.11 -4.89 5.53
CA GLY A 63 -5.77 -6.28 5.24
C GLY A 63 -4.40 -6.50 4.60
N LEU A 64 -3.57 -5.47 4.42
CA LEU A 64 -2.20 -5.65 3.95
C LEU A 64 -1.43 -6.57 4.90
N ARG A 65 -0.79 -7.58 4.34
CA ARG A 65 0.16 -8.49 4.99
C ARG A 65 1.42 -8.56 4.14
N LEU A 66 2.54 -8.91 4.76
CA LEU A 66 3.85 -9.01 4.13
C LEU A 66 4.33 -10.47 4.20
N PRO A 67 4.92 -11.04 3.13
CA PRO A 67 5.04 -10.45 1.78
C PRO A 67 3.67 -10.14 1.17
N ALA A 68 3.61 -9.07 0.36
CA ALA A 68 2.38 -8.73 -0.33
C ALA A 68 2.02 -9.84 -1.33
N PHE A 69 0.73 -9.97 -1.64
CA PHE A 69 0.27 -10.94 -2.63
C PHE A 69 0.61 -10.45 -4.04
N ASP A 70 1.05 -11.36 -4.92
CA ASP A 70 1.59 -11.07 -6.27
C ASP A 70 0.67 -10.18 -7.13
N PHE A 71 -0.65 -10.35 -6.97
CA PHE A 71 -1.61 -9.56 -7.72
C PHE A 71 -1.61 -8.08 -7.33
N LEU A 72 -1.21 -7.72 -6.10
CA LEU A 72 -1.08 -6.32 -5.69
C LEU A 72 0.00 -5.62 -6.52
N GLU A 73 1.17 -6.25 -6.66
CA GLU A 73 2.28 -5.73 -7.46
C GLU A 73 1.86 -5.59 -8.92
N THR A 74 1.25 -6.64 -9.48
CA THR A 74 0.72 -6.63 -10.86
C THR A 74 -0.27 -5.47 -11.09
N ALA A 75 -1.16 -5.20 -10.13
CA ALA A 75 -2.12 -4.10 -10.21
C ALA A 75 -1.44 -2.73 -10.10
N LEU A 76 -0.51 -2.56 -9.16
CA LEU A 76 0.23 -1.32 -8.97
C LEU A 76 1.03 -0.97 -10.24
N ASP A 77 1.71 -1.95 -10.82
CA ASP A 77 2.51 -1.78 -12.03
C ASP A 77 1.63 -1.44 -13.24
N TYR A 78 0.53 -2.17 -13.44
CA TYR A 78 -0.39 -1.92 -14.55
C TYR A 78 -0.96 -0.50 -14.54
N TYR A 79 -1.32 0.03 -13.37
CA TYR A 79 -1.85 1.39 -13.23
C TYR A 79 -0.76 2.46 -13.05
N GLY A 80 0.51 2.08 -12.93
CA GLY A 80 1.61 3.00 -12.63
C GLY A 80 1.43 3.74 -11.30
N LEU A 81 0.88 3.05 -10.30
CA LEU A 81 0.54 3.65 -9.00
C LEU A 81 1.50 3.18 -7.91
N HIS A 82 1.91 4.10 -7.05
CA HIS A 82 2.47 3.75 -5.76
C HIS A 82 1.35 3.30 -4.81
N ILE A 83 1.60 2.35 -3.92
CA ILE A 83 0.59 1.79 -2.99
C ILE A 83 -0.11 2.89 -2.17
N ALA A 84 0.62 3.94 -1.81
CA ALA A 84 0.08 5.08 -1.05
C ALA A 84 -0.97 5.93 -1.82
N LEU A 85 -1.07 5.77 -3.14
CA LEU A 85 -2.07 6.44 -3.98
C LEU A 85 -3.38 5.65 -4.07
N ILE A 86 -3.38 4.38 -3.66
CA ILE A 86 -4.60 3.58 -3.61
C ILE A 86 -5.40 3.96 -2.36
N THR A 87 -6.68 4.23 -2.52
CA THR A 87 -7.57 4.43 -1.37
C THR A 87 -7.70 3.14 -0.55
N PRO A 88 -7.97 3.20 0.76
CA PRO A 88 -8.16 1.98 1.57
C PRO A 88 -9.25 1.05 1.03
N ASN A 89 -10.29 1.59 0.38
CA ASN A 89 -11.34 0.81 -0.27
C ASN A 89 -10.87 0.17 -1.58
N GLY A 90 -10.08 0.89 -2.39
CA GLY A 90 -9.44 0.34 -3.58
C GLY A 90 -8.54 -0.85 -3.23
N PHE A 91 -7.74 -0.72 -2.18
CA PHE A 91 -6.90 -1.81 -1.68
C PHE A 91 -7.73 -3.03 -1.28
N ARG A 92 -8.85 -2.83 -0.56
CA ARG A 92 -9.76 -3.93 -0.19
C ARG A 92 -10.37 -4.62 -1.41
N LYS A 93 -10.72 -3.88 -2.47
CA LYS A 93 -11.21 -4.48 -3.72
C LYS A 93 -10.15 -5.42 -4.33
N ILE A 94 -8.90 -4.97 -4.42
CA ILE A 94 -7.79 -5.79 -4.93
C ILE A 94 -7.62 -7.05 -4.05
N LEU A 95 -7.61 -6.90 -2.72
CA LEU A 95 -7.49 -8.03 -1.79
C LEU A 95 -8.65 -9.02 -1.93
N CYS A 96 -9.89 -8.54 -1.92
CA CYS A 96 -11.08 -9.38 -2.05
C CYS A 96 -11.09 -10.15 -3.38
N PHE A 97 -10.75 -9.48 -4.47
CA PHE A 97 -10.62 -10.13 -5.77
C PHE A 97 -9.56 -11.23 -5.78
N THR A 98 -8.40 -10.95 -5.18
CA THR A 98 -7.31 -11.94 -5.08
C THR A 98 -7.74 -13.16 -4.29
N LEU A 99 -8.38 -12.96 -3.13
CA LEU A 99 -8.90 -14.05 -2.31
C LEU A 99 -9.99 -14.87 -3.02
N LEU A 100 -10.86 -14.20 -3.77
CA LEU A 100 -11.89 -14.86 -4.58
C LEU A 100 -11.26 -15.74 -5.67
N CYS A 101 -10.26 -15.21 -6.38
CA CYS A 101 -9.51 -15.96 -7.40
C CYS A 101 -8.85 -17.21 -6.80
N VAL A 102 -8.15 -17.06 -5.65
CA VAL A 102 -7.56 -18.19 -4.92
C VAL A 102 -8.61 -19.22 -4.51
N THR A 103 -9.77 -18.77 -4.02
CA THR A 103 -10.85 -19.67 -3.57
C THR A 103 -11.47 -20.45 -4.74
N LEU A 104 -11.52 -19.85 -5.93
CA LEU A 104 -12.08 -20.46 -7.14
C LEU A 104 -11.05 -21.22 -7.98
N ASP A 105 -9.80 -21.28 -7.55
CA ASP A 105 -8.67 -21.85 -8.31
C ASP A 105 -8.52 -21.22 -9.71
N VAL A 106 -8.67 -19.89 -9.78
CA VAL A 106 -8.52 -19.08 -10.99
C VAL A 106 -7.36 -18.11 -10.83
N SER A 107 -6.59 -17.88 -11.89
CA SER A 107 -5.53 -16.88 -11.89
C SER A 107 -6.11 -15.46 -11.77
N SER A 108 -5.63 -14.70 -10.79
CA SER A 108 -5.91 -13.27 -10.69
C SER A 108 -5.23 -12.52 -11.84
N ALA A 109 -6.01 -11.96 -12.76
CA ALA A 109 -5.53 -11.25 -13.93
C ALA A 109 -6.17 -9.85 -14.04
N ILE A 110 -5.44 -8.88 -14.59
CA ILE A 110 -5.88 -7.48 -14.65
C ILE A 110 -7.16 -7.31 -15.48
N ASN A 111 -7.28 -8.00 -16.59
CA ASN A 111 -8.49 -7.99 -17.42
C ASN A 111 -9.72 -8.51 -16.67
N LEU A 112 -9.55 -9.59 -15.90
CA LEU A 112 -10.61 -10.15 -15.07
C LEU A 112 -10.98 -9.22 -13.91
N PHE A 113 -9.99 -8.60 -13.27
CA PHE A 113 -10.21 -7.59 -12.22
C PHE A 113 -10.97 -6.38 -12.76
N GLY A 114 -10.55 -5.86 -13.93
CA GLY A 114 -11.22 -4.78 -14.62
C GLY A 114 -12.67 -5.15 -14.91
N HIS A 115 -12.91 -6.29 -15.54
CA HIS A 115 -14.26 -6.76 -15.85
C HIS A 115 -15.14 -6.87 -14.60
N PHE A 116 -14.62 -7.44 -13.52
CA PHE A 116 -15.35 -7.65 -12.26
C PHE A 116 -15.79 -6.33 -11.58
N TYR A 117 -15.06 -5.23 -11.79
CA TYR A 117 -15.35 -3.93 -11.17
C TYR A 117 -15.75 -2.82 -12.16
N SER A 118 -15.99 -3.15 -13.43
CA SER A 118 -16.40 -2.18 -14.47
C SER A 118 -17.88 -1.77 -14.38
N ASP A 119 -18.71 -2.54 -13.66
CA ASP A 119 -20.16 -2.33 -13.54
C ASP A 119 -20.59 -1.57 -12.26
N VAL A 120 -19.69 -0.78 -11.66
CA VAL A 120 -19.98 0.08 -10.49
C VAL A 120 -19.76 1.55 -10.81
#